data_AF-A0A0G3M6B8-F1
#
_entry.id   AF-A0A0G3M6B8-F1
#
_cell.length_a   1.000
_cell.length_b   1.000
_cell.length_c   1.000
_cell.angle_alpha   90.00
_cell.angle_beta   90.00
_cell.angle_gamma   90.00
#
_symmetry.space_group_name_H-M   'P 1'
#
loop_
_entity.id
_entity.type
_entity.pdbx_description
1 polymer ?
#
loop_
_entity_poly.entity_id
_entity_poly.type
_entity_poly.pdbx_seq_one_letter_code
_entity_poly.pdbx_strand_id
1 'polypeptide(L)'
;MSIPKFDESLTGIFQKSDDDIVDFVMRNITIETFIVSACFLKIFDKVDWIQIDGVTSSRQNYVTSYNDDGKNIISGLLMSEENPFLQNKTSHCYTFNKFSEKTFSYNESPDTVFFLDIDLDYFSCEVNPNLANEVVIEISKDEYDNFNSNFYHPVRYLVNRVEVMTQDEKYYLVINYYHDVIPSPRKVDNDAILYRLNDLKNKLLEIPVSPKIITICKSVNSGYLPEDQCEFILTHLINVLNEIYDLNVCYGY
;
A
#
# COMPACT_ATOMS: atom_id res chain seq x y z
N MET A 1 -0.76 12.13 -2.98
CA MET A 1 -1.21 10.84 -3.54
C MET A 1 -0.88 10.88 -5.02
N SER A 2 -0.19 9.85 -5.50
CA SER A 2 0.03 9.65 -6.93
C SER A 2 -1.34 9.58 -7.63
N ILE A 3 -1.44 10.19 -8.82
CA ILE A 3 -2.64 10.11 -9.66
C ILE A 3 -2.49 8.78 -10.43
N PRO A 4 -3.33 7.76 -10.19
CA PRO A 4 -3.25 6.53 -10.95
C PRO A 4 -3.42 6.81 -12.45
N LYS A 5 -2.48 6.31 -13.25
CA LYS A 5 -2.49 6.43 -14.70
C LYS A 5 -2.31 5.04 -15.29
N PHE A 6 -3.29 4.62 -16.08
CA PHE A 6 -3.33 3.27 -16.63
C PHE A 6 -3.18 3.29 -18.14
N ASP A 7 -2.58 2.23 -18.67
CA ASP A 7 -2.42 2.03 -20.11
C ASP A 7 -3.79 1.86 -20.81
N GLU A 8 -4.75 1.29 -20.07
CA GLU A 8 -6.12 1.05 -20.51
C GLU A 8 -7.16 1.49 -19.47
N SER A 9 -8.41 1.60 -19.92
CA SER A 9 -9.48 2.11 -19.07
C SER A 9 -9.87 1.08 -18.01
N LEU A 10 -10.00 1.50 -16.76
CA LEU A 10 -10.66 0.73 -15.71
C LEU A 10 -12.14 0.52 -15.99
N THR A 11 -12.76 1.40 -16.79
CA THR A 11 -14.17 1.26 -17.13
C THR A 11 -14.39 0.01 -17.96
N GLY A 12 -15.23 -0.90 -17.46
CA GLY A 12 -15.52 -2.17 -18.12
C GLY A 12 -14.52 -3.29 -17.81
N ILE A 13 -13.60 -3.12 -16.84
CA ILE A 13 -12.62 -4.14 -16.47
C ILE A 13 -13.29 -5.49 -16.12
N PHE A 14 -14.45 -5.47 -15.45
CA PHE A 14 -15.22 -6.67 -15.10
C PHE A 14 -15.93 -7.35 -16.28
N GLN A 15 -15.81 -6.82 -17.50
CA GLN A 15 -16.31 -7.46 -18.72
C GLN A 15 -15.22 -8.29 -19.42
N LYS A 16 -13.97 -8.19 -18.95
CA LYS A 16 -12.84 -8.94 -19.48
C LYS A 16 -12.76 -10.35 -18.87
N SER A 17 -11.90 -11.19 -19.44
CA SER A 17 -11.58 -12.49 -18.87
C SER A 17 -10.76 -12.35 -17.57
N ASP A 18 -10.76 -13.37 -16.72
CA ASP A 18 -9.97 -13.37 -15.48
C ASP A 18 -8.46 -13.16 -15.76
N ASP A 19 -7.93 -13.80 -16.81
CA ASP A 19 -6.53 -13.64 -17.22
C ASP A 19 -6.21 -12.19 -17.63
N ASP A 20 -7.09 -11.54 -18.39
CA ASP A 20 -6.91 -10.15 -18.79
C ASP A 20 -6.99 -9.18 -17.59
N ILE A 21 -7.83 -9.50 -16.59
CA ILE A 21 -7.93 -8.71 -15.35
C ILE A 21 -6.62 -8.84 -14.56
N VAL A 22 -6.08 -10.06 -14.42
CA VAL A 22 -4.81 -10.31 -13.73
C VAL A 22 -3.68 -9.55 -14.44
N ASP A 23 -3.57 -9.67 -15.75
CA ASP A 23 -2.56 -8.98 -16.55
C ASP A 23 -2.67 -7.45 -16.40
N PHE A 24 -3.90 -6.91 -16.40
CA PHE A 24 -4.12 -5.49 -16.17
C PHE A 24 -3.64 -5.07 -14.78
N VAL A 25 -4.07 -5.77 -13.73
CA VAL A 25 -3.72 -5.46 -12.33
C VAL A 25 -2.21 -5.48 -12.15
N MET A 26 -1.54 -6.54 -12.61
CA MET A 26 -0.08 -6.71 -12.45
C MET A 26 0.74 -5.63 -13.16
N ARG A 27 0.20 -5.04 -14.23
CA ARG A 27 0.88 -3.98 -14.99
C ARG A 27 0.58 -2.57 -14.48
N ASN A 28 -0.64 -2.33 -14.01
CA ASN A 28 -1.18 -0.99 -13.85
C ASN A 28 -1.46 -0.61 -12.40
N ILE A 29 -1.81 -1.60 -11.56
CA ILE A 29 -2.22 -1.37 -10.19
C ILE A 29 -1.05 -1.62 -9.26
N THR A 30 -0.74 -0.61 -8.46
CA THR A 30 0.33 -0.65 -7.46
C THR A 30 -0.26 -0.58 -6.05
N ILE A 31 0.57 -0.88 -5.05
CA ILE A 31 0.18 -0.74 -3.64
C ILE A 31 -0.27 0.68 -3.27
N GLU A 32 0.20 1.70 -3.97
CA GLU A 32 -0.25 3.08 -3.74
C GLU A 32 -1.61 3.41 -4.37
N THR A 33 -2.00 2.68 -5.42
CA THR A 33 -3.10 3.06 -6.30
C THR A 33 -4.31 2.14 -6.20
N PHE A 34 -4.18 0.96 -5.59
CA PHE A 34 -5.26 -0.05 -5.55
C PHE A 34 -6.51 0.45 -4.83
N ILE A 35 -6.39 1.14 -3.69
CA ILE A 35 -7.57 1.62 -2.93
C ILE A 35 -8.39 2.61 -3.76
N VAL A 36 -7.71 3.60 -4.36
CA VAL A 36 -8.38 4.61 -5.18
C VAL A 36 -9.03 3.96 -6.41
N SER A 37 -8.37 2.95 -6.99
CA SER A 37 -8.89 2.19 -8.13
C SER A 37 -10.12 1.35 -7.76
N ALA A 38 -10.09 0.69 -6.60
CA ALA A 38 -11.20 -0.09 -6.08
C ALA A 38 -12.40 0.79 -5.73
N CYS A 39 -12.15 1.96 -5.13
CA CYS A 39 -13.17 2.98 -4.94
C CYS A 39 -13.74 3.41 -6.29
N PHE A 40 -12.89 3.77 -7.27
CA PHE A 40 -13.33 4.18 -8.61
C PHE A 40 -14.24 3.15 -9.30
N LEU A 41 -13.94 1.86 -9.14
CA LEU A 41 -14.74 0.74 -9.63
C LEU A 41 -16.01 0.46 -8.81
N LYS A 42 -16.24 1.21 -7.72
CA LYS A 42 -17.31 1.03 -6.74
C LYS A 42 -17.31 -0.34 -6.06
N ILE A 43 -16.12 -0.94 -5.92
CA ILE A 43 -15.93 -2.13 -5.09
C ILE A 43 -16.08 -1.74 -3.61
N PHE A 44 -15.54 -0.57 -3.24
CA PHE A 44 -15.62 -0.02 -1.89
C PHE A 44 -16.19 1.40 -1.93
N ASP A 45 -17.18 1.67 -1.09
CA ASP A 45 -17.73 3.01 -0.80
C ASP A 45 -17.19 3.57 0.53
N LYS A 46 -16.57 2.71 1.34
CA LYS A 46 -15.95 3.04 2.62
C LYS A 46 -14.63 2.29 2.80
N VAL A 47 -13.62 2.99 3.32
CA VAL A 47 -12.32 2.43 3.69
C VAL A 47 -11.99 2.84 5.13
N ASP A 48 -11.83 1.86 6.01
CA ASP A 48 -11.38 2.05 7.39
C ASP A 48 -9.91 1.62 7.50
N TRP A 49 -9.01 2.59 7.62
CA TRP A 49 -7.56 2.36 7.67
C TRP A 49 -7.06 2.43 9.11
N ILE A 50 -6.66 1.29 9.69
CA ILE A 50 -6.24 1.16 11.09
C ILE A 50 -4.72 1.19 11.16
N GLN A 51 -4.14 2.03 12.03
CA GLN A 51 -2.69 2.20 12.17
C GLN A 51 -2.27 2.21 13.63
N ILE A 52 -1.08 1.67 13.91
CA ILE A 52 -0.41 1.85 15.20
C ILE A 52 -0.01 3.31 15.37
N ASP A 53 -0.43 3.89 16.50
CA ASP A 53 -0.19 5.28 16.87
C ASP A 53 -0.73 6.29 15.84
N GLY A 54 -1.74 5.89 15.07
CA GLY A 54 -2.40 6.73 14.08
C GLY A 54 -3.21 7.86 14.71
N VAL A 55 -3.53 8.88 13.92
CA VAL A 55 -4.50 9.90 14.33
C VAL A 55 -5.86 9.55 13.74
N THR A 56 -6.87 9.50 14.61
CA THR A 56 -8.25 9.25 14.19
C THR A 56 -8.78 10.42 13.38
N SER A 57 -9.27 10.14 12.18
CA SER A 57 -9.88 11.14 11.31
C SER A 57 -10.88 10.49 10.36
N SER A 58 -11.89 11.26 9.96
CA SER A 58 -12.86 10.84 8.96
C SER A 58 -12.94 11.92 7.89
N ARG A 59 -13.01 11.51 6.62
CA ARG A 59 -13.17 12.41 5.49
C ARG A 59 -14.01 11.79 4.40
N GLN A 60 -14.81 12.64 3.76
CA GLN A 60 -15.42 12.32 2.47
C GLN A 60 -14.43 12.67 1.37
N ASN A 61 -14.21 11.72 0.46
CA ASN A 61 -13.41 11.92 -0.74
C ASN A 61 -14.31 11.76 -1.97
N TYR A 62 -13.90 12.40 -3.05
CA TYR A 62 -14.40 12.07 -4.39
C TYR A 62 -13.37 11.24 -5.13
N VAL A 63 -13.83 10.46 -6.10
CA VAL A 63 -13.00 9.83 -7.11
C VAL A 63 -13.68 9.95 -8.48
N THR A 64 -12.91 10.21 -9.51
CA THR A 64 -13.39 10.40 -10.89
C THR A 64 -12.29 10.07 -11.88
N SER A 65 -12.61 10.06 -13.18
CA SER A 65 -11.62 10.05 -14.24
C SER A 65 -11.54 11.41 -14.92
N TYR A 66 -10.31 11.84 -15.25
CA TYR A 66 -10.09 13.01 -16.09
C TYR A 66 -10.66 12.77 -17.49
N ASN A 67 -11.51 13.69 -17.97
CA ASN A 67 -12.21 13.58 -19.26
C ASN A 67 -13.06 12.29 -19.43
N ASP A 68 -13.47 11.64 -18.33
CA ASP A 68 -14.24 10.40 -18.35
C ASP A 68 -13.59 9.26 -19.19
N ASP A 69 -12.26 9.20 -19.27
CA ASP A 69 -11.51 8.20 -20.04
C ASP A 69 -11.30 6.85 -19.31
N GLY A 70 -11.53 6.83 -18.00
CA GLY A 70 -11.28 5.71 -17.08
C GLY A 70 -9.81 5.30 -16.93
N LYS A 71 -8.86 6.06 -17.46
CA LYS A 71 -7.41 5.81 -17.40
C LYS A 71 -6.69 6.69 -16.39
N ASN A 72 -7.11 7.95 -16.30
CA ASN A 72 -6.50 8.97 -15.46
C ASN A 72 -7.38 9.23 -14.24
N ILE A 73 -7.13 8.53 -13.14
CA ILE A 73 -8.02 8.59 -11.96
C ILE A 73 -7.60 9.74 -11.06
N ILE A 74 -8.56 10.59 -10.70
CA ILE A 74 -8.37 11.72 -9.78
C ILE A 74 -9.17 11.42 -8.51
N SER A 75 -8.51 11.53 -7.36
CA SER A 75 -9.16 11.47 -6.04
C SER A 75 -8.71 12.62 -5.16
N GLY A 76 -9.61 13.10 -4.31
CA GLY A 76 -9.31 14.17 -3.37
C GLY A 76 -10.39 14.37 -2.32
N LEU A 77 -10.12 15.27 -1.39
CA LEU A 77 -11.07 15.68 -0.37
C LEU A 77 -12.29 16.34 -1.00
N LEU A 78 -13.48 15.97 -0.53
CA LEU A 78 -14.72 16.66 -0.86
C LEU A 78 -14.81 17.95 -0.01
N MET A 79 -14.30 19.06 -0.54
CA MET A 79 -14.28 20.36 0.16
C MET A 79 -15.57 21.16 -0.01
N SER A 80 -16.25 21.01 -1.16
CA SER A 80 -17.54 21.62 -1.47
C SER A 80 -18.25 20.83 -2.59
N GLU A 81 -19.57 20.96 -2.67
CA GLU A 81 -20.38 20.38 -3.74
C GLU A 81 -20.12 21.04 -5.11
N GLU A 82 -19.45 22.20 -5.14
CA GLU A 82 -19.12 22.95 -6.37
C GLU A 82 -17.80 22.48 -7.03
N ASN A 83 -17.22 21.36 -6.58
CA ASN A 83 -15.99 20.85 -7.19
C ASN A 83 -16.25 20.46 -8.67
N PRO A 84 -15.55 21.06 -9.66
CA PRO A 84 -15.80 20.82 -11.08
C PRO A 84 -15.62 19.35 -11.47
N PHE A 85 -14.79 18.60 -10.75
CA PHE A 85 -14.57 17.17 -10.98
C PHE A 85 -15.78 16.29 -10.61
N LEU A 86 -16.75 16.81 -9.85
CA LEU A 86 -18.00 16.14 -9.53
C LEU A 86 -19.00 16.15 -10.68
N GLN A 87 -18.78 16.99 -11.70
CA GLN A 87 -19.66 17.06 -12.88
C GLN A 87 -19.37 15.95 -13.90
N ASN A 88 -18.23 15.26 -13.76
CA ASN A 88 -17.84 14.15 -14.61
C ASN A 88 -18.79 12.96 -14.41
N LYS A 89 -19.08 12.21 -15.48
CA LYS A 89 -20.02 11.07 -15.43
C LYS A 89 -19.52 9.94 -14.54
N THR A 90 -18.21 9.80 -14.45
CA THR A 90 -17.54 8.76 -13.66
C THR A 90 -17.41 9.12 -12.17
N SER A 91 -17.79 10.34 -11.78
CA SER A 91 -17.60 10.81 -10.41
C SER A 91 -18.50 10.10 -9.39
N HIS A 92 -17.94 9.80 -8.24
CA HIS A 92 -18.67 9.40 -7.04
C HIS A 92 -17.85 9.65 -5.78
N CYS A 93 -18.52 9.62 -4.64
CA CYS A 93 -17.91 9.84 -3.33
C CYS A 93 -17.69 8.52 -2.59
N TYR A 94 -16.68 8.50 -1.72
CA TYR A 94 -16.41 7.41 -0.80
C TYR A 94 -15.89 7.97 0.53
N THR A 95 -16.11 7.21 1.60
CA THR A 95 -15.65 7.57 2.94
C THR A 95 -14.27 6.97 3.19
N PHE A 96 -13.35 7.76 3.72
CA PHE A 96 -12.05 7.26 4.16
C PHE A 96 -11.84 7.64 5.62
N ASN A 97 -11.79 6.64 6.49
CA ASN A 97 -11.50 6.83 7.90
C ASN A 97 -10.10 6.34 8.21
N LYS A 98 -9.43 7.06 9.09
CA LYS A 98 -8.21 6.60 9.75
C LYS A 98 -8.54 6.40 11.21
N PHE A 99 -8.08 5.29 11.77
CA PHE A 99 -8.19 5.00 13.18
C PHE A 99 -6.81 4.66 13.75
N SER A 100 -6.58 5.06 14.99
CA SER A 100 -5.58 4.36 15.79
C SER A 100 -6.12 2.99 16.20
N GLU A 101 -5.22 2.07 16.51
CA GLU A 101 -5.58 0.79 17.09
C GLU A 101 -6.45 0.98 18.34
N LYS A 102 -6.19 1.99 19.18
CA LYS A 102 -6.95 2.23 20.42
C LYS A 102 -8.37 2.77 20.22
N THR A 103 -8.67 3.38 19.08
CA THR A 103 -9.93 4.12 18.86
C THR A 103 -10.85 3.47 17.86
N PHE A 104 -10.37 2.48 17.10
CA PHE A 104 -11.22 1.73 16.19
C PHE A 104 -12.34 1.02 16.95
N SER A 105 -13.57 1.27 16.50
CA SER A 105 -14.76 0.51 16.89
C SER A 105 -15.63 0.24 15.67
N TYR A 106 -16.15 -0.98 15.57
CA TYR A 106 -17.06 -1.36 14.51
C TYR A 106 -18.47 -0.83 14.82
N ASN A 107 -18.98 0.04 13.96
CA ASN A 107 -20.30 0.68 14.14
C ASN A 107 -21.23 0.47 12.93
N GLU A 108 -20.90 -0.51 12.08
CA GLU A 108 -21.67 -0.78 10.87
C GLU A 108 -22.81 -1.78 11.13
N SER A 109 -23.75 -1.84 10.18
CA SER A 109 -24.85 -2.80 10.21
C SER A 109 -24.34 -4.26 10.22
N PRO A 110 -25.06 -5.21 10.86
CA PRO A 110 -24.81 -6.64 10.71
C PRO A 110 -24.98 -7.16 9.27
N ASP A 111 -25.62 -6.40 8.38
CA ASP A 111 -25.75 -6.76 6.97
C ASP A 111 -24.59 -6.22 6.10
N THR A 112 -23.67 -5.44 6.70
CA THR A 112 -22.54 -4.87 5.98
C THR A 112 -21.56 -5.97 5.56
N VAL A 113 -21.27 -5.99 4.26
CA VAL A 113 -20.22 -6.83 3.69
C VAL A 113 -18.90 -6.06 3.74
N PHE A 114 -17.87 -6.65 4.33
CA PHE A 114 -16.54 -6.04 4.35
C PHE A 114 -15.45 -7.04 3.97
N PHE A 115 -14.30 -6.47 3.60
CA PHE A 115 -13.08 -7.15 3.23
C PHE A 115 -12.01 -6.71 4.24
N LEU A 116 -11.15 -7.64 4.66
CA LEU A 116 -10.09 -7.37 5.62
C LEU A 116 -8.74 -7.51 4.93
N ASP A 117 -7.97 -6.44 4.86
CA ASP A 117 -6.60 -6.45 4.34
C ASP A 117 -5.63 -6.23 5.50
N ILE A 118 -4.60 -7.07 5.60
CA ILE A 118 -3.65 -7.06 6.70
C ILE A 118 -2.23 -7.00 6.14
N ASP A 119 -1.59 -5.85 6.32
CA ASP A 119 -0.14 -5.73 6.13
C ASP A 119 0.58 -6.29 7.35
N LEU A 120 1.50 -7.25 7.15
CA LEU A 120 2.26 -7.84 8.25
C LEU A 120 3.18 -6.82 8.94
N ASP A 121 3.56 -5.77 8.23
CA ASP A 121 4.35 -4.66 8.81
C ASP A 121 3.58 -3.86 9.88
N TYR A 122 2.26 -4.05 10.00
CA TYR A 122 1.50 -3.58 11.16
C TYR A 122 2.09 -4.13 12.47
N PHE A 123 2.53 -5.39 12.49
CA PHE A 123 3.00 -6.04 13.72
C PHE A 123 4.45 -5.71 14.08
N SER A 124 5.29 -5.42 13.08
CA SER A 124 6.68 -4.99 13.24
C SER A 124 7.13 -4.37 11.92
N CYS A 125 7.80 -3.21 11.94
CA CYS A 125 8.05 -2.45 10.72
C CYS A 125 9.44 -1.82 10.66
N GLU A 126 10.10 -1.91 9.51
CA GLU A 126 11.14 -0.96 9.11
C GLU A 126 10.50 0.31 8.55
N VAL A 127 10.46 1.37 9.35
CA VAL A 127 9.89 2.67 8.93
C VAL A 127 10.62 3.34 7.75
N ASN A 128 11.87 2.94 7.50
CA ASN A 128 12.70 3.49 6.44
C ASN A 128 13.35 2.35 5.64
N PRO A 129 12.58 1.56 4.87
CA PRO A 129 13.13 0.41 4.15
C PRO A 129 14.22 0.82 3.16
N ASN A 130 14.12 2.05 2.63
CA ASN A 130 15.11 2.63 1.74
C ASN A 130 16.50 2.79 2.38
N LEU A 131 16.64 2.85 3.72
CA LEU A 131 17.96 2.92 4.36
C LEU A 131 18.72 1.59 4.29
N ALA A 132 18.01 0.47 4.10
CA ALA A 132 18.59 -0.87 4.00
C ALA A 132 18.61 -1.42 2.56
N ASN A 133 17.86 -0.78 1.64
CA ASN A 133 17.73 -1.21 0.24
C ASN A 133 18.58 -0.34 -0.69
N GLU A 134 19.86 -0.67 -0.78
CA GLU A 134 20.77 -0.15 -1.80
C GLU A 134 20.33 -0.62 -3.19
N VAL A 135 20.25 0.30 -4.15
CA VAL A 135 19.98 -0.04 -5.55
C VAL A 135 21.18 0.36 -6.39
N VAL A 136 21.82 -0.66 -6.99
CA VAL A 136 22.97 -0.48 -7.90
C VAL A 136 22.49 -0.66 -9.33
N ILE A 137 22.65 0.38 -10.15
CA ILE A 137 22.24 0.38 -11.55
C ILE A 137 23.47 0.60 -12.41
N GLU A 138 23.81 -0.35 -13.28
CA GLU A 138 24.85 -0.17 -14.28
C GLU A 138 24.39 0.91 -15.29
N ILE A 139 25.26 1.90 -15.53
CA ILE A 139 25.02 3.02 -16.44
C ILE A 139 26.12 3.11 -17.49
N SER A 140 25.85 3.84 -18.56
CA SER A 140 26.90 4.17 -19.52
C SER A 140 27.90 5.16 -18.92
N LYS A 141 29.11 5.20 -19.50
CA LYS A 141 30.10 6.21 -19.18
C LYS A 141 29.58 7.64 -19.39
N ASP A 142 28.84 7.87 -20.47
CA ASP A 142 28.29 9.19 -20.77
C ASP A 142 27.31 9.65 -19.67
N GLU A 143 26.51 8.74 -19.14
CA GLU A 143 25.60 9.05 -18.03
C GLU A 143 26.35 9.29 -16.72
N TYR A 144 27.44 8.56 -16.47
CA TYR A 144 28.35 8.82 -15.35
C TYR A 144 28.95 10.24 -15.42
N ASP A 145 29.47 10.62 -16.59
CA ASP A 145 30.07 11.93 -16.83
C ASP A 145 29.01 13.04 -16.74
N ASN A 146 27.79 12.79 -17.25
CA ASN A 146 26.65 13.68 -17.13
C ASN A 146 26.22 13.88 -15.67
N PHE A 147 26.09 12.81 -14.88
CA PHE A 147 25.70 12.89 -13.47
C PHE A 147 26.70 13.71 -12.62
N ASN A 148 27.99 13.56 -12.89
CA ASN A 148 29.06 14.29 -12.19
C ASN A 148 29.16 15.76 -12.60
N SER A 149 28.89 16.09 -13.86
CA SER A 149 29.01 17.45 -14.38
C SER A 149 27.72 18.26 -14.27
N ASN A 150 26.56 17.60 -14.17
CA ASN A 150 25.25 18.23 -14.07
C ASN A 150 24.72 18.23 -12.62
N PHE A 151 24.83 19.37 -11.95
CA PHE A 151 24.28 19.56 -10.60
C PHE A 151 22.75 19.40 -10.55
N TYR A 152 22.06 19.64 -11.67
CA TYR A 152 20.60 19.54 -11.80
C TYR A 152 20.16 18.21 -12.43
N HIS A 153 20.98 17.15 -12.29
CA HIS A 153 20.64 15.84 -12.81
C HIS A 153 19.28 15.35 -12.25
N PRO A 154 18.29 14.95 -13.07
CA PRO A 154 16.94 14.63 -12.61
C PRO A 154 16.89 13.60 -11.47
N VAL A 155 17.76 12.59 -11.50
CA VAL A 155 17.83 11.54 -10.48
C VAL A 155 18.10 12.10 -9.08
N ARG A 156 18.83 13.23 -8.95
CA ARG A 156 19.08 13.88 -7.66
C ARG A 156 17.81 14.41 -6.98
N TYR A 157 16.72 14.58 -7.73
CA TYR A 157 15.43 15.03 -7.23
C TYR A 157 14.43 13.88 -7.03
N LEU A 158 14.74 12.68 -7.54
CA LEU A 158 13.85 11.51 -7.45
C LEU A 158 14.12 10.67 -6.20
N VAL A 159 15.36 10.69 -5.68
CA VAL A 159 15.78 9.84 -4.57
C VAL A 159 16.52 10.65 -3.50
N ASN A 160 16.50 10.15 -2.27
CA ASN A 160 17.10 10.85 -1.12
C ASN A 160 18.62 10.97 -1.23
N ARG A 161 19.28 9.91 -1.70
CA ARG A 161 20.73 9.87 -1.91
C ARG A 161 21.05 9.05 -3.14
N VAL A 162 21.90 9.61 -3.99
CA VAL A 162 22.43 8.94 -5.17
C VAL A 162 23.86 9.37 -5.38
N GLU A 163 24.72 8.40 -5.66
CA GLU A 163 26.13 8.57 -5.97
C GLU A 163 26.46 7.79 -7.24
N VAL A 164 27.68 7.99 -7.75
CA VAL A 164 28.20 7.18 -8.83
C VAL A 164 29.48 6.48 -8.40
N MET A 165 29.62 5.22 -8.83
CA MET A 165 30.82 4.42 -8.57
C MET A 165 31.37 3.84 -9.87
N THR A 166 32.66 3.50 -9.84
CA THR A 166 33.33 2.79 -10.93
C THR A 166 33.92 1.50 -10.39
N GLN A 167 33.66 0.38 -11.06
CA GLN A 167 34.22 -0.93 -10.71
C GLN A 167 34.45 -1.73 -11.99
N ASP A 168 35.63 -2.34 -12.14
CA ASP A 168 35.98 -3.21 -13.26
C ASP A 168 35.64 -2.61 -14.65
N GLU A 169 36.03 -1.34 -14.87
CA GLU A 169 35.76 -0.53 -16.08
C GLU A 169 34.27 -0.25 -16.39
N LYS A 170 33.38 -0.60 -15.46
CA LYS A 170 31.96 -0.28 -15.52
C LYS A 170 31.61 0.90 -14.60
N TYR A 171 30.49 1.53 -14.91
CA TYR A 171 29.99 2.72 -14.23
C TYR A 171 28.62 2.41 -13.64
N TYR A 172 28.35 2.91 -12.45
CA TYR A 172 27.11 2.63 -11.75
C TYR A 172 26.54 3.88 -11.09
N LEU A 173 25.20 3.98 -11.07
CA LEU A 173 24.47 4.79 -10.10
C LEU A 173 24.20 3.93 -8.87
N VAL A 174 24.52 4.45 -7.69
CA VAL A 174 24.23 3.81 -6.40
C VAL A 174 23.21 4.68 -5.67
N ILE A 175 22.01 4.16 -5.51
CA ILE A 175 20.90 4.83 -4.85
C ILE A 175 20.78 4.29 -3.43
N ASN A 176 20.52 5.18 -2.47
CA ASN A 176 20.39 4.87 -1.05
C ASN A 176 21.65 4.22 -0.44
N TYR A 177 22.83 4.65 -0.87
CA TYR A 177 24.08 4.20 -0.26
C TYR A 177 24.27 4.80 1.15
N TYR A 178 24.09 4.01 2.20
CA TYR A 178 24.30 4.44 3.59
C TYR A 178 25.29 3.49 4.29
N HIS A 179 26.34 4.05 4.91
CA HIS A 179 27.33 3.25 5.66
C HIS A 179 26.77 2.73 6.99
N ASP A 180 25.93 3.53 7.64
CA ASP A 180 25.29 3.18 8.91
C ASP A 180 23.79 3.04 8.69
N VAL A 181 23.26 1.86 9.01
CA VAL A 181 21.82 1.61 9.01
C VAL A 181 21.29 1.91 10.41
N ILE A 182 20.38 2.89 10.50
CA ILE A 182 19.73 3.24 11.77
C ILE A 182 18.64 2.18 12.03
N PRO A 183 18.67 1.46 13.18
CA PRO A 183 17.63 0.50 13.51
C PRO A 183 16.25 1.18 13.54
N SER A 184 15.22 0.51 12.99
CA SER A 184 13.88 1.09 13.05
C SER A 184 13.32 1.08 14.47
N PRO A 185 12.71 2.20 14.92
CA PRO A 185 11.99 2.24 16.19
C PRO A 185 10.70 1.40 16.19
N ARG A 186 10.24 0.91 15.02
CA ARG A 186 9.02 0.08 14.91
C ARG A 186 9.30 -1.40 14.66
N LYS A 187 10.57 -1.79 14.49
CA LYS A 187 10.98 -3.19 14.61
C LYS A 187 10.96 -3.55 16.09
N VAL A 188 10.10 -4.49 16.46
CA VAL A 188 9.86 -4.87 17.86
C VAL A 188 10.20 -6.34 18.10
N ASP A 189 10.28 -6.75 19.36
CA ASP A 189 10.52 -8.16 19.72
C ASP A 189 9.26 -9.04 19.55
N ASN A 190 9.44 -10.35 19.71
CA ASN A 190 8.37 -11.33 19.55
C ASN A 190 7.24 -11.15 20.58
N ASP A 191 7.53 -10.68 21.80
CA ASP A 191 6.51 -10.48 22.83
C ASP A 191 5.57 -9.34 22.45
N ALA A 192 6.13 -8.23 21.93
CA ALA A 192 5.34 -7.12 21.40
C ALA A 192 4.53 -7.52 20.15
N ILE A 193 5.08 -8.35 19.27
CA ILE A 193 4.37 -8.91 18.11
C ILE A 193 3.17 -9.73 18.59
N LEU A 194 3.37 -10.67 19.52
CA LEU A 194 2.31 -11.52 20.06
C LEU A 194 1.22 -10.70 20.76
N TYR A 195 1.60 -9.65 21.49
CA TYR A 195 0.65 -8.71 22.08
C TYR A 195 -0.23 -8.05 21.02
N ARG A 196 0.36 -7.54 19.93
CA ARG A 196 -0.37 -6.90 18.82
C ARG A 196 -1.29 -7.88 18.09
N LEU A 197 -0.86 -9.12 17.90
CA LEU A 197 -1.69 -10.19 17.33
C LEU A 197 -2.91 -10.50 18.21
N ASN A 198 -2.71 -10.56 19.52
CA ASN A 198 -3.81 -10.78 20.46
C ASN A 198 -4.76 -9.56 20.55
N ASP A 199 -4.24 -8.33 20.45
CA ASP A 199 -5.08 -7.13 20.34
C ASP A 199 -5.95 -7.17 19.08
N LEU A 200 -5.37 -7.51 17.92
CA LEU A 200 -6.13 -7.73 16.68
C LEU A 200 -7.20 -8.79 16.87
N LYS A 201 -6.87 -9.95 17.46
CA LYS A 201 -7.82 -11.03 17.75
C LYS A 201 -9.05 -10.51 18.51
N ASN A 202 -8.81 -9.78 19.61
CA ASN A 202 -9.90 -9.27 20.45
C ASN A 202 -10.78 -8.30 19.67
N LYS A 203 -10.19 -7.43 18.86
CA LYS A 203 -10.94 -6.50 18.00
C LYS A 203 -11.79 -7.22 16.95
N LEU A 204 -11.25 -8.26 16.31
CA LEU A 204 -12.00 -9.04 15.33
C LEU A 204 -13.16 -9.80 15.97
N LEU A 205 -13.01 -10.27 17.22
CA LEU A 205 -14.10 -10.91 17.98
C LEU A 205 -15.23 -9.94 18.37
N GLU A 206 -14.95 -8.63 18.43
CA GLU A 206 -15.98 -7.60 18.65
C GLU A 206 -16.80 -7.29 17.40
N ILE A 207 -16.35 -7.72 16.21
CA ILE A 207 -17.06 -7.50 14.95
C ILE A 207 -18.12 -8.60 14.80
N PRO A 208 -19.43 -8.25 14.73
CA PRO A 208 -20.52 -9.23 14.72
C PRO A 208 -20.68 -9.98 13.39
N VAL A 209 -19.85 -9.65 12.39
CA VAL A 209 -19.91 -10.17 11.02
C VAL A 209 -18.54 -10.67 10.58
N SER A 210 -18.52 -11.70 9.73
CA SER A 210 -17.27 -12.22 9.17
C SER A 210 -16.89 -11.48 7.88
N PRO A 211 -15.59 -11.20 7.66
CA PRO A 211 -15.13 -10.66 6.39
C PRO A 211 -15.40 -11.66 5.26
N LYS A 212 -15.68 -11.17 4.05
CA LYS A 212 -15.86 -12.04 2.88
C LYS A 212 -14.54 -12.59 2.35
N ILE A 213 -13.49 -11.79 2.42
CA ILE A 213 -12.13 -12.15 2.03
C ILE A 213 -11.19 -11.51 3.03
N ILE A 214 -10.15 -12.25 3.39
CA ILE A 214 -9.00 -11.75 4.15
C ILE A 214 -7.79 -11.83 3.23
N THR A 215 -7.14 -10.69 3.00
CA THR A 215 -5.85 -10.61 2.30
C THR A 215 -4.74 -10.32 3.30
N ILE A 216 -3.58 -10.93 3.07
CA ILE A 216 -2.39 -10.75 3.92
C ILE A 216 -1.23 -10.35 3.02
N CYS A 217 -0.73 -9.14 3.19
CA CYS A 217 0.45 -8.65 2.49
C CYS A 217 1.69 -8.82 3.37
N LYS A 218 2.73 -9.49 2.84
CA LYS A 218 3.95 -9.75 3.61
C LYS A 218 4.85 -8.53 3.72
N SER A 219 4.83 -7.62 2.75
CA SER A 219 5.71 -6.43 2.69
C SER A 219 7.23 -6.68 2.83
N VAL A 220 7.69 -7.94 2.67
CA VAL A 220 9.12 -8.32 2.80
C VAL A 220 9.94 -7.78 1.63
N ASN A 221 9.47 -7.96 0.39
CA ASN A 221 10.22 -7.52 -0.80
C ASN A 221 10.36 -6.00 -0.88
N SER A 222 9.41 -5.25 -0.33
CA SER A 222 9.49 -3.79 -0.19
C SER A 222 10.40 -3.34 0.97
N GLY A 223 10.82 -4.28 1.83
CA GLY A 223 11.66 -4.03 3.00
C GLY A 223 10.92 -3.49 4.23
N TYR A 224 9.61 -3.26 4.17
CA TYR A 224 8.84 -2.71 5.30
C TYR A 224 8.66 -3.71 6.43
N LEU A 225 8.57 -5.01 6.14
CA LEU A 225 8.59 -6.05 7.16
C LEU A 225 10.03 -6.61 7.31
N PRO A 226 10.60 -6.66 8.52
CA PRO A 226 11.85 -7.35 8.76
C PRO A 226 11.77 -8.82 8.33
N GLU A 227 12.62 -9.23 7.40
CA GLU A 227 12.60 -10.56 6.79
C GLU A 227 12.69 -11.68 7.84
N ASP A 228 13.49 -11.48 8.88
CA ASP A 228 13.69 -12.39 10.01
C ASP A 228 12.43 -12.61 10.87
N GLN A 229 11.40 -11.78 10.71
CA GLN A 229 10.15 -11.84 11.47
C GLN A 229 8.95 -12.30 10.65
N CYS A 230 9.07 -12.39 9.32
CA CYS A 230 7.96 -12.69 8.42
C CYS A 230 7.27 -14.02 8.75
N GLU A 231 8.02 -15.10 8.82
CA GLU A 231 7.45 -16.44 9.04
C GLU A 231 6.80 -16.55 10.42
N PHE A 232 7.42 -15.93 11.43
CA PHE A 232 6.90 -15.90 12.79
C PHE A 232 5.55 -15.18 12.85
N ILE A 233 5.46 -13.97 12.30
CA ILE A 233 4.22 -13.18 12.28
C ILE A 233 3.14 -13.89 11.47
N LEU A 234 3.47 -14.34 10.25
CA LEU A 234 2.51 -14.99 9.35
C LEU A 234 1.89 -16.24 9.98
N THR A 235 2.71 -17.11 10.57
CA THR A 235 2.24 -18.34 11.22
C THR A 235 1.28 -18.03 12.37
N HIS A 236 1.64 -17.08 13.24
CA HIS A 236 0.78 -16.73 14.38
C HIS A 236 -0.48 -16.00 13.95
N LEU A 237 -0.41 -15.13 12.93
CA LEU A 237 -1.59 -14.48 12.37
C LEU A 237 -2.58 -15.49 11.79
N ILE A 238 -2.10 -16.45 10.99
CA ILE A 238 -2.96 -17.51 10.43
C ILE A 238 -3.64 -18.31 11.57
N ASN A 239 -2.91 -18.65 12.63
CA ASN A 239 -3.48 -19.33 13.79
C ASN A 239 -4.57 -18.49 14.47
N VAL A 240 -4.29 -17.20 14.72
CA VAL A 240 -5.28 -16.26 15.28
C VAL A 240 -6.53 -16.18 14.42
N LEU A 241 -6.38 -16.07 13.10
CA LEU A 241 -7.53 -15.96 12.19
C LEU A 241 -8.32 -17.27 12.10
N ASN A 242 -7.67 -18.44 12.13
CA ASN A 242 -8.32 -19.75 12.17
C ASN A 242 -9.09 -20.02 13.47
N GLU A 243 -8.73 -19.36 14.56
CA GLU A 243 -9.49 -19.43 15.82
C GLU A 243 -10.79 -18.62 15.76
N ILE A 244 -10.89 -17.62 14.87
CA ILE A 244 -12.03 -16.72 14.75
C ILE A 244 -12.93 -17.13 13.57
N TYR A 245 -12.33 -17.58 12.48
CA TYR A 245 -13.02 -17.84 11.21
C TYR A 245 -12.68 -19.24 10.69
N ASP A 246 -13.64 -19.85 9.99
CA ASP A 246 -13.41 -21.07 9.21
C ASP A 246 -12.77 -20.71 7.87
N LEU A 247 -11.44 -20.85 7.76
CA LEU A 247 -10.67 -20.36 6.62
C LEU A 247 -10.31 -21.46 5.62
N ASN A 248 -10.38 -21.11 4.35
CA ASN A 248 -9.69 -21.83 3.28
C ASN A 248 -8.51 -20.98 2.81
N VAL A 249 -7.30 -21.38 3.19
CA VAL A 249 -6.08 -20.60 2.93
C VAL A 249 -5.53 -20.92 1.54
N CYS A 250 -5.48 -19.90 0.69
CA CYS A 250 -4.82 -19.96 -0.62
C CYS A 250 -3.53 -19.14 -0.58
N TYR A 251 -2.46 -19.67 -1.17
CA TYR A 251 -1.20 -18.95 -1.33
C TYR A 251 -1.17 -18.32 -2.73
N GLY A 252 -1.19 -16.98 -2.77
CA GLY A 252 -0.94 -16.21 -3.99
C GLY A 252 0.54 -16.26 -4.39
N TYR A 253 0.81 -15.93 -5.65
CA TYR A 253 2.15 -15.82 -6.22
C TYR A 253 2.84 -14.52 -5.82
#